data_AF-A0A9X3LJG1-F1
#
_entry.id   AF-A0A9X3LJG1-F1
#
_cell.length_a   1.000
_cell.length_b   1.000
_cell.length_c   1.000
_cell.angle_alpha   90.00
_cell.angle_beta   90.00
_cell.angle_gamma   90.00
#
_symmetry.space_group_name_H-M   'P 1'
#
loop_
_entity.id
_entity.type
_entity.pdbx_description
1 polymer ?
#
loop_
_entity_poly.entity_id
_entity_poly.type
_entity_poly.pdbx_seq_one_letter_code
_entity_poly.pdbx_strand_id
1 'polypeptide(L)' 'MKKLMIILLAFATVALTFSLIPFLLNYPYSNSENSGPANFWELINMMAYEHKFLLPGIIALFAGLILFYKHKKYEDTP' A
#
# COMPACT_ATOMS: atom_id res chain seq x y z
N MET A 1 5.41 24.33 1.90
CA MET A 1 5.87 22.94 2.08
C MET A 1 4.96 22.09 2.98
N LYS A 2 4.60 22.54 4.20
CA LYS A 2 3.71 21.77 5.12
C LYS A 2 2.40 21.26 4.51
N LYS A 3 1.67 22.08 3.71
CA LYS A 3 0.42 21.67 3.05
C LYS A 3 0.61 20.52 2.04
N LEU A 4 1.69 20.57 1.26
CA LEU A 4 2.04 19.56 0.27
C LEU A 4 2.38 18.22 0.96
N MET A 5 3.07 18.31 2.10
CA MET A 5 3.40 17.18 2.95
C MET A 5 2.14 16.49 3.53
N ILE A 6 1.15 17.28 3.96
CA ILE A 6 -0.13 16.77 4.46
C ILE A 6 -0.92 16.08 3.35
N ILE A 7 -0.92 16.64 2.13
CA ILE A 7 -1.59 16.03 0.97
C ILE A 7 -0.93 14.70 0.61
N LEU A 8 0.41 14.66 0.59
CA LEU A 8 1.19 13.42 0.38
C LEU A 8 0.89 12.37 1.45
N LEU A 9 0.82 12.78 2.72
CA LEU A 9 0.49 11.90 3.83
C LEU A 9 -0.94 11.34 3.69
N ALA A 10 -1.90 12.17 3.33
CA ALA A 10 -3.28 11.74 3.08
C ALA A 10 -3.34 10.73 1.92
N PHE A 11 -2.65 11.01 0.81
CA PHE A 11 -2.57 10.10 -0.34
C PHE A 11 -1.93 8.76 0.04
N ALA A 12 -0.83 8.79 0.79
CA ALA A 12 -0.14 7.60 1.27
C ALA A 12 -1.02 6.77 2.20
N THR A 13 -1.80 7.42 3.07
CA THR A 13 -2.73 6.77 3.99
C THR A 13 -3.87 6.07 3.23
N VAL A 14 -4.45 6.75 2.24
CA VAL A 14 -5.50 6.17 1.38
C VAL A 14 -4.93 4.98 0.59
N ALA A 15 -3.79 5.14 -0.05
CA ALA A 15 -3.13 4.05 -0.78
C ALA A 15 -2.88 2.82 0.11
N LEU A 16 -2.41 3.05 1.35
CA LEU A 16 -2.21 1.99 2.35
C LEU A 16 -3.51 1.26 2.68
N THR A 17 -4.60 2.00 2.90
CA THR A 17 -5.89 1.36 3.19
C THR A 17 -6.35 0.48 2.04
N PHE A 18 -6.23 0.94 0.78
CA PHE A 18 -6.56 0.13 -0.40
C PHE A 18 -5.64 -1.08 -0.56
N SER A 19 -4.36 -0.94 -0.27
CA SER A 19 -3.37 -2.03 -0.28
C SER A 19 -3.63 -3.10 0.79
N LEU A 20 -4.31 -2.76 1.88
CA LEU A 20 -4.67 -3.71 2.94
C LEU A 20 -6.00 -4.44 2.69
N ILE A 21 -6.85 -3.94 1.78
CA ILE A 21 -8.13 -4.59 1.45
C ILE A 21 -7.95 -6.05 0.99
N PRO A 22 -6.97 -6.40 0.13
CA PRO A 22 -6.69 -7.78 -0.21
C PRO A 22 -6.53 -8.63 1.06
N PHE A 23 -5.72 -8.22 2.04
CA PHE A 23 -5.49 -8.99 3.27
C PHE A 23 -6.73 -9.14 4.18
N LEU A 24 -7.71 -8.23 4.09
CA LEU A 24 -8.95 -8.29 4.88
C LEU A 24 -10.04 -9.11 4.20
N LEU A 25 -10.02 -9.19 2.87
CA LEU A 25 -10.96 -9.98 2.09
C LEU A 25 -10.34 -11.35 1.81
N ASN A 26 -10.89 -12.41 2.39
CA ASN A 26 -10.51 -13.78 2.04
C ASN A 26 -10.48 -13.92 0.52
N TYR A 27 -9.34 -14.38 0.00
CA TYR A 27 -9.07 -14.51 -1.43
C TYR A 27 -10.25 -15.21 -2.11
N PRO A 28 -11.10 -14.49 -2.87
CA PRO A 28 -12.37 -15.04 -3.32
C PRO A 28 -12.19 -15.98 -4.52
N TYR A 29 -10.95 -16.24 -4.92
CA TYR A 29 -10.63 -17.02 -6.09
C TYR A 29 -10.81 -18.51 -5.80
N SER A 30 -11.72 -19.14 -6.54
CA SER A 30 -11.82 -20.59 -6.56
C SER A 30 -10.67 -21.16 -7.38
N ASN A 31 -10.07 -22.29 -6.98
CA ASN A 31 -9.01 -22.96 -7.74
C ASN A 31 -9.55 -23.78 -8.93
N SER A 32 -10.78 -23.51 -9.41
CA SER A 32 -11.38 -24.25 -10.53
C SER A 32 -10.83 -23.76 -11.88
N GLU A 33 -10.78 -24.64 -12.88
CA GLU A 33 -10.21 -24.39 -14.22
C GLU A 33 -10.84 -23.22 -14.99
N ASN A 34 -12.02 -22.73 -14.57
CA ASN A 34 -12.75 -21.61 -15.20
C ASN A 34 -12.95 -20.40 -14.26
N SER A 35 -12.16 -20.30 -13.20
CA SER A 35 -12.20 -19.13 -12.32
C SER A 35 -11.32 -18.06 -12.94
N GLY A 36 -11.93 -17.10 -13.63
CA GLY A 36 -11.36 -15.81 -14.03
C GLY A 36 -11.75 -14.74 -12.99
N PRO A 37 -11.08 -13.57 -12.92
CA PRO A 37 -11.62 -12.45 -12.17
C PRO A 37 -12.93 -11.99 -12.81
N ALA A 38 -14.02 -11.94 -12.05
CA ALA A 38 -15.34 -11.54 -12.56
C ALA A 38 -15.42 -10.03 -12.85
N ASN A 39 -14.53 -9.24 -12.26
CA ASN A 39 -14.45 -7.80 -12.43
C ASN A 39 -13.03 -7.27 -12.21
N PHE A 40 -12.83 -5.99 -12.50
CA PHE A 40 -11.54 -5.31 -12.37
C PHE A 40 -10.99 -5.33 -10.93
N TRP A 41 -11.88 -5.32 -9.93
CA TRP A 41 -11.49 -5.35 -8.52
C TRP A 41 -10.88 -6.71 -8.12
N GLU A 42 -11.51 -7.81 -8.55
CA GLU A 42 -10.98 -9.16 -8.36
C GLU A 42 -9.66 -9.36 -9.09
N LEU A 43 -9.50 -8.79 -10.30
CA LEU A 43 -8.23 -8.83 -11.03
C LEU A 43 -7.10 -8.15 -10.25
N ILE A 44 -7.35 -6.96 -9.69
CA ILE A 44 -6.37 -6.25 -8.85
C ILE A 44 -6.00 -7.09 -7.63
N ASN A 45 -6.99 -7.65 -6.93
CA ASN A 45 -6.74 -8.51 -5.76
C ASN A 45 -5.96 -9.76 -6.15
N MET A 46 -6.30 -10.40 -7.28
CA MET A 46 -5.62 -11.59 -7.75
C MET A 46 -4.12 -11.33 -7.99
N MET A 47 -3.80 -10.27 -8.74
CA MET A 47 -2.41 -9.84 -8.98
C MET A 47 -1.67 -9.45 -7.69
N ALA A 48 -2.37 -8.81 -6.75
CA ALA A 48 -1.77 -8.38 -5.49
C ALA A 48 -1.33 -9.56 -4.61
N TYR A 49 -2.11 -10.65 -4.61
CA TYR A 49 -1.80 -11.88 -3.88
C TYR A 49 -0.79 -12.78 -4.60
N GLU A 50 -0.93 -13.00 -5.90
CA GLU A 50 -0.03 -13.91 -6.65
C GLU A 50 1.40 -13.40 -6.68
N HIS A 51 1.61 -12.10 -6.82
CA HIS A 51 2.94 -11.54 -7.08
C HIS A 51 3.53 -10.80 -5.88
N LYS A 52 2.86 -10.83 -4.73
CA LYS A 52 3.31 -10.17 -3.49
C LYS A 52 3.71 -8.69 -3.69
N PHE A 53 3.15 -8.02 -4.72
CA PHE A 53 3.51 -6.65 -5.07
C PHE A 53 3.16 -5.61 -3.99
N LEU A 54 2.39 -6.02 -2.99
CA LEU A 54 2.10 -5.23 -1.79
C LEU A 54 3.32 -5.05 -0.88
N LEU A 55 4.23 -6.04 -0.83
CA LEU A 55 5.38 -6.00 0.08
C LEU A 55 6.35 -4.85 -0.23
N PRO A 56 6.80 -4.65 -1.49
CA PRO A 56 7.72 -3.57 -1.83
C PRO A 56 7.15 -2.17 -1.53
N GLY A 57 5.86 -1.96 -1.79
CA GLY A 57 5.18 -0.69 -1.51
C GLY A 57 5.12 -0.36 -0.02
N ILE A 58 4.80 -1.36 0.81
CA ILE A 58 4.79 -1.22 2.27
C ILE A 58 6.21 -0.91 2.79
N ILE A 59 7.23 -1.65 2.32
CA ILE A 59 8.63 -1.45 2.73
C ILE A 59 9.12 -0.04 2.36
N ALA A 60 8.86 0.42 1.14
CA ALA A 60 9.25 1.76 0.68
C ALA A 60 8.59 2.85 1.52
N LEU A 61 7.33 2.66 1.93
CA LEU A 61 6.58 3.62 2.74
C LEU A 61 7.12 3.68 4.18
N PHE A 62 7.40 2.54 4.81
CA PHE A 62 8.06 2.50 6.12
C PHE A 62 9.45 3.12 6.08
N ALA A 63 10.24 2.83 5.05
CA ALA A 63 11.55 3.45 4.85
C ALA A 63 11.43 4.98 4.69
N GLY A 64 10.46 5.45 3.91
CA GLY A 64 10.16 6.87 3.74
C GLY A 64 9.76 7.56 5.04
N LEU A 65 8.92 6.92 5.86
CA LEU A 65 8.57 7.43 7.19
C LEU A 65 9.78 7.52 8.11
N ILE A 66 10.61 6.48 8.19
CA ILE A 66 11.83 6.48 9.01
C ILE A 66 12.78 7.61 8.58
N LEU A 67 13.00 7.77 7.28
CA LEU A 67 13.84 8.84 6.74
C LEU A 67 13.26 10.23 7.04
N PHE A 68 11.95 10.39 6.90
CA PHE A 68 11.26 11.63 7.23
C PHE A 68 11.40 12.00 8.72
N TYR A 69 11.17 11.05 9.62
CA TYR A 69 11.37 11.25 11.06
C TYR A 69 12.82 11.58 11.41
N LYS A 70 13.79 10.90 10.78
CA LYS A 70 15.22 11.22 10.95
C LYS A 70 15.57 12.62 10.47
N HIS A 71 15.07 13.04 9.31
CA HIS A 71 15.32 14.38 8.77
C HIS A 71 14.79 15.47 9.71
N LYS A 72 13.54 15.30 10.17
CA LYS A 72 12.93 16.25 11.10
C LYS A 72 13.71 16.35 12.42
N LYS A 73 14.19 15.23 12.96
CA LYS A 73 15.02 15.22 14.18
C LYS A 73 16.35 15.96 13.99
N TYR A 74 16.94 15.93 12.80
CA TYR A 74 18.18 16.65 12.48
C TYR A 74 17.99 18.16 12.40
N GLU A 75 16.85 18.63 11.87
CA GLU A 75 16.51 20.06 11.83
C GLU A 75 16.22 20.65 13.23
N ASP A 76 15.81 19.81 14.19
CA ASP A 76 15.47 20.21 15.56
C ASP A 76 16.66 20.13 16.55
N THR A 77 17.85 19.68 16.11
CA THR A 77 19.08 19.72 16.93
C THR A 77 19.83 21.05 16.72
N PRO A 78 20.17 21.78 17.81
CA PRO A 78 20.81 23.10 17.74
C PRO A 78 22.25 23.07 17.21
#